data_AF-A0AAV8XCZ1-F1
#
_entry.id   AF-A0AAV8XCZ1-F1
#
_cell.length_a   1.000
_cell.length_b   1.000
_cell.length_c   1.000
_cell.angle_alpha   90.00
_cell.angle_beta   90.00
_cell.angle_gamma   90.00
#
_symmetry.space_group_name_H-M   'P 1'
#
loop_
_entity.id
_entity.type
_entity.pdbx_description
1 polymer ?
#
loop_
_entity_poly.entity_id
_entity_poly.type
_entity_poly.pdbx_seq_one_letter_code
_entity_poly.pdbx_strand_id
1 'polypeptide(L)'
;MIQRYGFYHVNFTDAGRKRTKKKSVDFYMNLSNSHRLPDIESSTTTTTSTSTTTSTSTSTSTTTTTTTEPSTTPGSANKVLLYPVILFTNLLFLLWFKI
;
A
#
# COMPACT_ATOMS: atom_id res chain seq x y z
N MET A 1 -16.46 -16.36 -7.15
CA MET A 1 -16.50 -14.92 -7.48
C MET A 1 -15.09 -14.46 -7.82
N ILE A 2 -14.89 -13.73 -8.93
CA ILE A 2 -13.57 -13.19 -9.30
C ILE A 2 -13.49 -11.75 -8.81
N GLN A 3 -12.49 -11.42 -7.99
CA GLN A 3 -12.26 -10.07 -7.48
C GLN A 3 -11.26 -9.31 -8.37
N ARG A 4 -11.38 -7.98 -8.43
CA ARG A 4 -10.58 -7.13 -9.34
C ARG A 4 -10.10 -5.85 -8.63
N TYR A 5 -8.85 -5.85 -8.18
CA TYR A 5 -8.28 -4.75 -7.38
C TYR A 5 -7.47 -3.72 -8.17
N GLY A 6 -7.20 -3.95 -9.46
CA GLY A 6 -6.35 -3.06 -10.24
C GLY A 6 -7.00 -1.71 -10.58
N PHE A 7 -6.16 -0.70 -10.81
CA PHE A 7 -6.54 0.63 -11.30
C PHE A 7 -7.06 0.63 -12.74
N TYR A 8 -6.61 -0.32 -13.56
CA TYR A 8 -7.06 -0.49 -14.94
C TYR A 8 -7.99 -1.69 -15.05
N HIS A 9 -9.05 -1.53 -15.82
CA HIS A 9 -9.84 -2.66 -16.29
C HIS A 9 -9.12 -3.30 -17.49
N VAL A 10 -9.03 -4.63 -17.48
CA VAL A 10 -8.52 -5.42 -18.60
C VAL A 10 -9.68 -6.20 -19.18
N ASN A 11 -9.88 -6.10 -20.49
CA ASN A 11 -10.78 -6.99 -21.19
C ASN A 11 -10.07 -8.32 -21.46
N PHE A 12 -10.52 -9.40 -20.83
CA PHE A 12 -9.94 -10.74 -20.99
C PHE A 12 -10.54 -11.53 -22.16
N THR A 13 -11.62 -11.04 -22.79
CA THR A 13 -12.23 -11.68 -23.97
C THR A 13 -11.52 -11.29 -25.27
N ASP A 14 -10.89 -10.12 -25.29
CA ASP A 14 -10.07 -9.64 -26.40
C ASP A 14 -8.62 -10.15 -26.27
N ALA A 15 -8.08 -10.72 -27.35
CA ALA A 15 -6.69 -11.19 -27.40
C ALA A 15 -5.69 -10.04 -27.20
N GLY A 16 -6.06 -8.81 -27.59
CA GLY A 16 -5.25 -7.61 -27.39
C GLY A 16 -5.16 -7.14 -25.93
N ARG A 17 -5.99 -7.68 -25.03
CA ARG A 17 -6.01 -7.39 -23.58
C ARG A 17 -5.89 -5.90 -23.26
N LYS A 18 -6.66 -5.07 -23.96
CA LYS A 18 -6.59 -3.61 -23.82
C LYS A 18 -6.88 -3.19 -22.37
N ARG A 19 -6.05 -2.28 -21.85
CA ARG A 19 -6.21 -1.66 -20.54
C ARG A 19 -7.01 -0.36 -20.68
N THR A 20 -8.05 -0.23 -19.86
CA THR A 20 -8.87 0.99 -19.79
C THR A 20 -8.81 1.57 -18.38
N LYS A 21 -8.53 2.87 -18.25
CA LYS A 21 -8.42 3.53 -16.95
C LYS A 21 -9.78 3.55 -16.23
N LYS A 22 -9.79 3.27 -14.92
CA LYS A 22 -10.96 3.48 -14.06
C LYS A 22 -11.00 4.92 -13.58
N LYS A 23 -12.16 5.37 -13.07
CA LYS A 23 -12.32 6.70 -12.47
C LYS A 23 -11.38 6.95 -11.29
N SER A 24 -11.08 5.91 -10.51
CA SER A 24 -10.14 6.02 -9.38
C SER A 24 -8.72 6.40 -9.81
N VAL A 25 -8.31 6.08 -11.05
CA VAL A 25 -6.98 6.42 -11.56
C VAL A 25 -6.80 7.93 -11.62
N ASP A 26 -7.80 8.65 -12.12
CA ASP A 26 -7.73 10.10 -12.23
C ASP A 26 -7.61 10.76 -10.84
N PHE A 27 -8.34 10.24 -9.84
CA PHE A 27 -8.21 10.68 -8.45
C PHE A 27 -6.79 10.45 -7.89
N TYR A 28 -6.27 9.23 -8.01
CA TYR A 28 -4.95 8.88 -7.46
C TYR A 28 -3.80 9.59 -8.20
N MET A 29 -3.93 9.84 -9.51
CA MET A 29 -2.97 10.63 -10.26
C MET A 29 -2.92 12.08 -9.77
N ASN A 30 -4.09 12.69 -9.54
CA ASN A 30 -4.14 14.04 -8.98
C ASN A 30 -3.50 14.07 -7.59
N LEU A 31 -3.82 13.08 -6.75
CA LEU A 31 -3.24 12.96 -5.41
C LEU A 31 -1.71 12.77 -5.44
N SER A 32 -1.19 11.94 -6.35
CA SER A 32 0.26 11.74 -6.46
C SER A 32 0.98 12.98 -6.98
N ASN A 33 0.35 13.74 -7.86
CA ASN A 33 0.95 14.93 -8.46
C ASN A 33 0.88 16.15 -7.53
N SER A 34 -0.24 16.32 -6.80
CA SER A 34 -0.44 17.46 -5.92
C SER A 34 0.15 17.25 -4.52
N HIS A 35 0.41 15.99 -4.13
CA HIS A 35 0.76 15.58 -2.76
C HIS A 35 -0.22 16.09 -1.70
N ARG A 36 -1.45 16.41 -2.10
CA ARG A 36 -2.49 16.96 -1.24
C ARG A 36 -3.80 16.23 -1.47
N LEU A 37 -4.50 15.96 -0.38
CA LEU A 37 -5.86 15.46 -0.45
C LEU A 37 -6.78 16.56 -0.96
N PRO A 38 -7.76 16.25 -1.81
CA PRO A 38 -8.73 17.23 -2.26
C PRO A 38 -9.62 17.67 -1.09
N ASP A 39 -9.94 18.96 -1.05
CA ASP A 39 -10.86 19.50 -0.07
C ASP A 39 -12.26 18.89 -0.27
N ILE A 40 -12.98 18.70 0.84
CA ILE A 40 -14.26 17.96 0.88
C ILE A 40 -15.30 18.58 -0.08
N GLU A 41 -15.27 19.91 -0.24
CA GLU A 41 -16.11 20.70 -1.16
C GLU A 41 -15.81 20.43 -2.65
N SER A 42 -14.58 20.03 -2.99
CA SER A 42 -14.16 19.77 -4.38
C SER A 42 -14.53 18.36 -4.85
N SER A 43 -15.03 17.49 -3.97
CA SER A 43 -15.41 16.11 -4.31
C SER A 43 -16.75 16.00 -5.03
N THR A 44 -17.54 17.08 -5.10
CA THR A 44 -18.93 17.03 -5.55
C THR A 44 -19.15 17.36 -7.03
N THR A 45 -18.17 17.90 -7.77
CA THR A 45 -18.39 18.29 -9.17
C THR A 45 -17.15 18.15 -10.05
N THR A 46 -17.02 17.02 -10.79
CA THR A 46 -16.50 17.01 -12.18
C THR A 46 -17.06 15.76 -12.88
N THR A 47 -18.30 15.90 -13.33
CA THR A 47 -18.86 15.09 -14.42
C THR A 47 -18.65 15.89 -15.69
N THR A 48 -17.70 15.54 -16.54
CA THR A 48 -17.72 15.78 -18.00
C THR A 48 -16.67 14.91 -18.68
N SER A 49 -17.07 13.66 -18.99
CA SER A 49 -16.72 12.89 -20.19
C SER A 49 -17.42 11.53 -20.10
N THR A 50 -18.63 11.50 -20.65
CA THR A 50 -19.44 10.43 -21.27
C THR A 50 -19.13 8.94 -20.98
N SER A 51 -20.21 8.20 -20.66
CA SER A 51 -20.47 6.73 -20.66
C SER A 51 -20.40 5.91 -19.34
N THR A 52 -21.59 5.82 -18.70
CA THR A 52 -22.37 4.64 -18.28
C THR A 52 -21.89 3.61 -17.22
N THR A 53 -22.81 3.39 -16.27
CA THR A 53 -23.11 2.21 -15.42
C THR A 53 -22.60 2.20 -13.97
N THR A 54 -23.55 2.58 -13.11
CA THR A 54 -23.68 2.38 -11.66
C THR A 54 -23.44 0.93 -11.22
N SER A 55 -22.59 0.75 -10.22
CA SER A 55 -22.65 -0.36 -9.26
C SER A 55 -22.03 0.12 -7.95
N THR A 56 -22.90 0.67 -7.10
CA THR A 56 -22.62 1.01 -5.71
C THR A 56 -22.53 -0.29 -4.91
N SER A 57 -21.41 -0.52 -4.26
CA SER A 57 -21.31 -1.49 -3.16
C SER A 57 -20.47 -0.84 -2.07
N THR A 58 -21.16 -0.10 -1.21
CA THR A 58 -20.70 0.31 0.11
C THR A 58 -20.45 -0.97 0.92
N SER A 59 -19.22 -1.17 1.37
CA SER A 59 -18.90 -2.18 2.38
C SER A 59 -18.07 -1.52 3.46
N THR A 60 -18.79 -1.12 4.51
CA THR A 60 -18.29 -0.77 5.83
C THR A 60 -17.37 -1.88 6.33
N SER A 61 -16.09 -1.59 6.57
CA SER A 61 -15.18 -2.50 7.26
C SER A 61 -15.22 -2.22 8.75
N THR A 62 -15.84 -3.13 9.50
CA THR A 62 -15.79 -3.21 10.96
C THR A 62 -14.43 -3.77 11.38
N THR A 63 -13.70 -3.01 12.20
CA THR A 63 -12.53 -3.46 12.94
C THR A 63 -12.94 -4.56 13.92
N THR A 64 -12.29 -5.72 13.87
CA THR A 64 -12.40 -6.74 14.91
C THR A 64 -11.01 -7.08 15.43
N THR A 65 -10.74 -6.59 16.64
CA THR A 65 -9.67 -7.02 17.54
C THR A 65 -9.98 -8.45 18.00
N THR A 66 -9.07 -9.41 17.81
CA THR A 66 -9.09 -10.66 18.59
C THR A 66 -7.66 -11.19 18.75
N THR A 67 -7.12 -10.98 19.94
CA THR A 67 -6.03 -11.75 20.55
C THR A 67 -6.47 -13.21 20.68
N THR A 68 -5.67 -14.16 20.20
CA THR A 68 -5.37 -15.44 20.85
C THR A 68 -4.21 -16.09 20.10
N GLU A 69 -3.08 -16.19 20.79
CA GLU A 69 -1.88 -16.95 20.45
C GLU A 69 -2.22 -18.44 20.24
N PRO A 70 -1.61 -19.10 19.25
CA PRO A 70 -0.78 -20.24 19.63
C PRO A 70 0.55 -20.30 18.89
N SER A 71 1.49 -20.92 19.59
CA SER A 71 2.93 -20.96 19.36
C SER A 71 3.41 -21.53 18.04
N THR A 72 4.49 -20.95 17.51
CA THR A 72 5.58 -21.73 16.90
C THR A 72 6.91 -20.98 17.06
N THR A 73 7.82 -21.63 17.77
CA THR A 73 9.23 -21.35 18.03
C THR A 73 9.94 -20.38 17.04
N PRO A 74 10.36 -19.18 17.47
CA PRO A 74 11.49 -18.51 16.85
C PRO A 74 12.79 -19.14 17.36
N GLY A 75 13.57 -19.70 16.42
CA GLY A 75 14.87 -20.30 16.66
C GLY A 75 15.80 -19.39 17.46
N SER A 76 16.47 -20.00 18.43
CA SER A 76 17.55 -19.45 19.25
C SER A 76 18.54 -18.63 18.43
N ALA A 77 18.41 -17.30 18.48
CA ALA A 77 19.42 -16.40 17.97
C ALA A 77 20.64 -16.48 18.90
N ASN A 78 21.73 -17.04 18.40
CA ASN A 78 22.98 -17.22 19.11
C ASN A 78 23.55 -15.86 19.57
N LYS A 79 23.25 -15.46 20.81
CA LYS A 79 23.71 -14.20 21.43
C LYS A 79 25.24 -14.05 21.47
N VAL A 80 25.98 -15.14 21.32
CA VAL A 80 27.45 -15.19 21.31
C VAL A 80 28.06 -14.38 20.17
N LEU A 81 27.38 -14.25 19.01
CA LEU A 81 27.89 -13.50 17.87
C LEU A 81 27.43 -12.03 17.82
N LEU A 82 26.39 -11.66 18.57
CA LEU A 82 25.88 -10.28 18.59
C LEU A 82 26.78 -9.35 19.41
N TYR A 83 27.31 -9.81 20.54
CA TYR A 83 28.20 -9.01 21.38
C TYR A 83 29.51 -8.57 20.69
N PRO A 84 30.27 -9.44 20.00
CA PRO A 84 31.50 -8.99 19.34
C PRO A 84 31.22 -8.05 18.17
N VAL A 85 30.14 -8.26 17.42
CA VAL A 85 29.75 -7.40 16.28
C VAL A 85 29.38 -6.00 16.76
N ILE A 86 28.55 -5.89 17.81
CA ILE A 86 28.15 -4.60 18.37
C ILE A 86 29.34 -3.87 18.99
N LEU A 87 30.25 -4.58 19.69
CA LEU A 87 31.44 -3.96 20.25
C LEU A 87 32.36 -3.40 19.14
N PHE A 88 32.54 -4.15 18.05
CA PHE A 88 33.37 -3.74 16.92
C PHE A 88 32.81 -2.51 16.19
N THR A 89 31.50 -2.46 15.96
CA THR A 89 30.87 -1.29 15.31
C THR A 89 30.95 -0.04 16.18
N ASN A 90 30.79 -0.17 17.50
CA ASN A 90 30.94 0.95 18.42
C ASN A 90 32.40 1.42 18.54
N LEU A 91 33.36 0.48 18.54
CA LEU A 91 34.78 0.82 18.57
C LEU A 91 35.23 1.53 17.29
N LEU A 92 34.77 1.06 16.12
CA LEU A 92 35.05 1.69 14.84
C LEU A 92 34.43 3.10 14.75
N PHE A 93 33.22 3.27 15.28
CA PHE A 93 32.55 4.56 15.36
C PHE A 93 33.30 5.55 16.27
N LEU A 94 33.80 5.09 17.42
CA LEU A 94 34.61 5.91 18.33
C LEU A 94 35.98 6.27 17.74
N LEU A 95 36.58 5.38 16.95
CA LEU A 95 37.84 5.65 16.26
C LEU A 95 37.66 6.70 15.16
N TRP A 96 36.53 6.69 14.46
CA TRP A 96 36.17 7.70 13.45
C TRP A 96 35.86 9.08 14.05
N PHE A 97 35.36 9.14 15.28
CA PHE A 97 35.00 10.40 15.93
C PHE A 97 36.17 11.08 16.68
N LYS A 98 37.33 10.41 16.78
CA LYS A 98 38.50 10.91 17.51
C LYS A 98 39.62 11.46 16.61
N ILE A 99 39.41 11.50 15.30
CA ILE A 99 40.26 12.20 14.32
C ILE A 99 39.64 13.56 13.99
#